data_AF-A0A7X1WIW0-F1
#
_entry.id   AF-A0A7X1WIW0-F1
#
_cell.length_a   1.000
_cell.length_b   1.000
_cell.length_c   1.000
_cell.angle_alpha   90.00
_cell.angle_beta   90.00
_cell.angle_gamma   90.00
#
_symmetry.space_group_name_H-M   'P 1'
#
loop_
_entity.id
_entity.type
_entity.pdbx_description
1 polymer ?
#
loop_
_entity_poly.entity_id
_entity_poly.type
_entity_poly.pdbx_seq_one_letter_code
_entity_poly.pdbx_strand_id
1 'polypeptide(L)'
;MHPSIGQLSNGRFYSYVNSYAKEPFEGTLEEVEVALGLRAPQEPALAGEKVAPVESAPQQKSFNVMMRFQHPAWDEVDGVPFGGIVADSKSEANEEARRRASANDLLGWGKGRVTFTATEQ
;
A
#
# COMPACT_ATOMS: atom_id res chain seq x y z
N MET A 1 14.87 13.86 -18.26
CA MET A 1 14.35 15.20 -17.93
C MET A 1 14.35 16.02 -19.22
N HIS A 2 13.19 16.51 -19.64
CA HIS A 2 13.06 17.26 -20.90
C HIS A 2 13.47 18.73 -20.73
N PRO A 3 14.16 19.36 -21.71
CA PRO A 3 14.63 20.76 -21.59
C PRO A 3 13.51 21.79 -21.35
N SER A 4 12.27 21.46 -21.68
CA SER A 4 11.09 22.32 -21.51
C SER A 4 10.40 22.19 -20.15
N ILE A 5 10.95 21.39 -19.22
CA ILE A 5 10.41 21.17 -17.89
C ILE A 5 11.30 21.86 -16.86
N GLY A 6 10.75 22.84 -16.14
CA GLY A 6 11.40 23.47 -15.01
C GLY A 6 11.04 22.79 -13.70
N GLN A 7 11.93 22.85 -12.71
CA GLN A 7 11.67 22.40 -11.34
C GLN A 7 11.57 23.61 -10.41
N LEU A 8 10.51 23.66 -9.60
CA LEU A 8 10.30 24.67 -8.57
C LEU A 8 11.00 24.25 -7.27
N SER A 9 11.32 25.22 -6.41
CA SER A 9 12.00 25.00 -5.12
C SER A 9 11.22 24.13 -4.13
N ASN A 10 9.92 23.94 -4.36
CA ASN A 10 9.04 23.07 -3.59
C ASN A 10 9.05 21.60 -4.09
N GLY A 11 9.89 21.27 -5.07
CA GLY A 11 9.98 19.92 -5.65
C GLY A 11 8.93 19.61 -6.72
N ARG A 12 8.07 20.58 -7.10
CA ARG A 12 7.11 20.44 -8.22
C ARG A 12 7.77 20.78 -9.56
N PHE A 13 7.16 20.32 -10.64
CA PHE A 13 7.61 20.56 -12.01
C PHE A 13 6.61 21.43 -12.77
N TYR A 14 7.09 22.23 -13.71
CA TYR A 14 6.23 23.06 -14.54
C TYR A 14 6.66 23.04 -16.02
N SER A 15 5.69 23.20 -16.92
CA SER A 15 5.97 23.41 -18.35
C SER A 15 4.91 24.28 -19.02
N TYR A 16 5.31 24.94 -20.10
CA TYR A 16 4.41 25.74 -20.95
C TYR A 16 3.93 24.90 -22.13
N VAL A 17 2.88 24.11 -21.91
CA VAL A 17 2.31 23.20 -22.92
C VAL A 17 1.68 23.96 -24.09
N ASN A 18 1.09 25.14 -23.83
CA ASN A 18 0.25 25.88 -24.78
C ASN A 18 0.77 27.32 -25.06
N SER A 19 2.09 27.49 -25.16
CA SER A 19 2.82 28.77 -25.33
C SER A 19 3.10 29.54 -24.04
N TYR A 20 4.16 30.37 -24.05
CA TYR A 20 4.62 31.22 -22.93
C TYR A 20 3.63 32.33 -22.56
N ALA A 21 2.61 32.56 -23.38
CA ALA A 21 1.56 33.55 -23.13
C ALA A 21 0.41 33.01 -22.25
N LYS A 22 0.43 31.72 -21.90
CA LYS A 22 -0.55 31.08 -21.01
C LYS A 22 0.09 30.66 -19.71
N GLU A 23 -0.74 30.47 -18.69
CA GLU A 23 -0.28 29.99 -17.37
C GLU A 23 0.43 28.63 -17.50
N PRO A 24 1.57 28.45 -16.80
CA PRO A 24 2.30 27.20 -16.82
C PRO A 24 1.49 26.09 -16.17
N PHE A 25 1.61 24.88 -16.71
CA PHE A 25 1.04 23.70 -16.08
C PHE A 25 2.01 23.20 -15.01
N GLU A 26 1.58 23.23 -13.74
CA GLU A 26 2.39 22.83 -12.59
C GLU A 26 1.89 21.52 -11.96
N GLY A 27 2.75 20.52 -11.88
CA GLY A 27 2.39 19.19 -11.36
C GLY A 27 3.59 18.36 -10.96
N THR A 28 3.37 17.05 -10.90
CA THR A 28 4.44 16.06 -10.82
C THR A 28 5.16 15.93 -12.17
N LEU A 29 6.38 15.40 -12.17
CA LEU A 29 7.17 15.23 -13.38
C LEU A 29 6.39 14.41 -14.43
N GLU A 30 5.67 13.37 -13.99
CA GLU A 30 4.89 12.51 -14.89
C GLU A 30 3.71 13.25 -15.52
N GLU A 31 2.97 14.04 -14.74
CA GLU A 31 1.85 14.84 -15.25
C GLU A 31 2.32 15.88 -16.27
N VAL A 32 3.46 16.52 -16.01
CA VAL A 32 4.05 17.52 -16.89
C VAL A 32 4.58 16.89 -18.18
N GLU A 33 5.14 15.68 -18.11
CA GLU A 33 5.59 14.91 -19.28
C GLU A 33 4.42 14.41 -20.14
N VAL A 34 3.31 13.99 -19.53
CA VAL A 34 2.07 13.63 -20.24
C VAL A 34 1.47 14.87 -20.91
N ALA A 35 1.44 16.01 -20.23
CA ALA A 35 0.91 17.24 -20.78
C ALA A 35 1.76 17.77 -21.97
N LEU A 36 3.08 17.56 -21.94
CA LEU A 36 3.98 17.85 -23.06
C LEU A 36 3.91 16.83 -24.21
N GLY A 37 3.13 15.74 -24.07
CA GLY A 37 3.05 14.68 -25.06
C GLY A 37 4.32 13.84 -25.20
N LEU A 38 5.25 13.94 -24.24
CA LEU A 38 6.50 13.17 -24.22
C LEU A 38 6.28 11.74 -23.74
N ARG A 39 5.21 11.54 -22.97
CA ARG A 39 4.73 10.24 -22.52
C ARG A 39 3.30 10.09 -23.01
N ALA A 40 3.00 8.97 -23.68
CA ALA A 40 1.63 8.66 -24.07
C ALA A 40 0.73 8.69 -22.81
N PRO A 41 -0.44 9.35 -22.85
CA PRO A 41 -1.42 9.18 -21.79
C PRO A 41 -1.65 7.69 -21.59
N GLN A 42 -1.57 7.18 -20.36
CA GLN A 42 -2.07 5.84 -20.11
C GLN A 42 -3.55 5.86 -20.45
N GLU A 43 -3.90 5.29 -21.61
CA GLU A 43 -5.29 5.03 -21.96
C GLU A 43 -5.90 4.17 -20.85
N PRO A 44 -7.06 4.54 -20.30
CA PRO A 44 -7.83 3.62 -19.48
C PRO A 44 -8.29 2.50 -20.41
N ALA A 45 -7.64 1.34 -20.32
CA ALA A 45 -7.94 0.18 -21.15
C ALA A 45 -9.38 -0.31 -20.91
N LEU A 46 -10.30 0.08 -21.79
CA LEU A 46 -11.63 -0.52 -21.90
C LEU A 46 -11.64 -1.53 -23.07
N ALA A 47 -11.64 -2.81 -22.67
CA ALA A 47 -12.26 -3.98 -23.30
C ALA A 47 -11.70 -4.51 -24.63
N GLY A 48 -11.15 -5.75 -24.58
CA GLY A 48 -11.36 -6.70 -25.68
C GLY A 48 -10.32 -7.78 -25.98
N GLU A 49 -9.78 -8.54 -25.01
CA GLU A 49 -9.30 -9.91 -25.33
C GLU A 49 -9.35 -10.85 -24.11
N LYS A 50 -9.93 -12.03 -24.32
CA LYS A 50 -10.35 -13.03 -23.32
C LYS A 50 -9.21 -13.55 -22.44
N VAL A 51 -9.31 -13.38 -21.12
CA VAL A 51 -8.86 -14.38 -20.14
C VAL A 51 -9.78 -14.36 -18.91
N ALA A 52 -10.53 -15.46 -18.71
CA ALA A 52 -11.11 -15.95 -17.45
C ALA A 52 -12.09 -15.04 -16.68
N PRO A 53 -13.05 -15.60 -15.92
CA PRO A 53 -14.06 -14.80 -15.23
C PRO A 53 -13.37 -13.86 -14.23
N VAL A 54 -13.87 -12.62 -14.20
CA VAL A 54 -13.62 -11.59 -13.21
C VAL A 54 -13.63 -12.23 -11.82
N GLU A 55 -12.45 -12.52 -11.26
CA GLU A 55 -12.31 -12.73 -9.83
C GLU A 55 -12.55 -11.37 -9.20
N SER A 56 -13.79 -11.22 -8.72
CA SER A 56 -14.25 -10.26 -7.73
C SER A 56 -13.08 -9.64 -6.99
N ALA A 57 -12.86 -8.33 -7.12
CA ALA A 57 -11.96 -7.61 -6.24
C ALA A 57 -12.30 -8.04 -4.81
N PRO A 58 -11.37 -8.66 -4.07
CA PRO A 58 -11.69 -9.18 -2.75
C PRO A 58 -12.14 -7.98 -1.92
N GLN A 59 -13.35 -8.07 -1.37
CA GLN A 59 -13.84 -7.09 -0.41
C GLN A 59 -12.87 -7.16 0.76
N GLN A 60 -11.92 -6.22 0.79
CA GLN A 60 -10.91 -6.19 1.83
C GLN A 60 -11.63 -6.05 3.17
N LYS A 61 -11.50 -7.08 4.02
CA LYS A 61 -12.12 -7.13 5.33
C LYS A 61 -11.11 -6.63 6.36
N SER A 62 -11.62 -5.93 7.36
CA SER A 62 -10.84 -5.58 8.54
C SER A 62 -10.83 -6.75 9.53
N PHE A 63 -9.63 -7.17 9.93
CA PHE A 63 -9.42 -8.20 10.92
C PHE A 63 -8.69 -7.61 12.14
N ASN A 64 -9.09 -8.10 13.31
CA ASN A 64 -8.28 -8.01 14.52
C ASN A 64 -7.59 -9.36 14.73
N VAL A 65 -6.27 -9.33 14.93
CA VAL A 65 -5.48 -10.54 15.16
C VAL A 65 -4.93 -10.52 16.58
N MET A 66 -5.20 -11.56 17.35
CA MET A 66 -4.62 -11.73 18.68
C MET A 66 -3.39 -12.64 18.61
N MET A 67 -2.25 -12.15 19.10
CA MET A 67 -1.03 -12.95 19.26
C MET A 67 -0.92 -13.45 20.70
N ARG A 68 -0.81 -14.77 20.88
CA ARG A 68 -0.66 -15.41 22.20
C ARG A 68 0.63 -16.22 22.28
N PHE A 69 1.28 -16.18 23.44
CA PHE A 69 2.47 -16.98 23.72
C PHE A 69 2.06 -18.35 24.27
N GLN A 70 2.81 -19.40 23.93
CA GLN A 70 2.60 -20.74 24.50
C GLN A 70 2.93 -20.77 25.99
N HIS A 71 3.93 -20.00 26.41
CA HIS A 71 4.39 -19.87 27.79
C HIS A 71 4.44 -18.38 28.16
N PRO A 72 3.28 -17.73 28.35
CA PRO A 72 3.22 -16.31 28.62
C PRO A 72 3.80 -15.98 30.00
N ALA A 73 4.46 -14.84 30.13
CA ALA A 73 4.66 -14.21 31.43
C ALA A 73 3.32 -13.76 32.04
N TRP A 74 3.32 -13.38 33.31
CA TRP A 74 2.10 -13.02 34.05
C TRP A 74 1.32 -11.85 33.41
N ASP A 75 2.02 -10.94 32.74
CA ASP A 75 1.49 -9.77 32.02
C ASP A 75 1.17 -10.06 30.55
N GLU A 76 1.56 -11.22 30.02
CA GLU A 76 1.38 -11.62 28.62
C GLU A 76 0.18 -12.57 28.42
N VAL A 77 -0.57 -12.89 29.48
CA VAL A 77 -1.66 -13.89 29.48
C VAL A 77 -2.76 -13.57 28.47
N ASP A 78 -3.12 -12.29 28.34
CA ASP A 78 -4.17 -11.84 27.43
C ASP A 78 -3.71 -11.79 25.95
N GLY A 79 -2.40 -11.78 25.74
CA GLY A 79 -1.77 -11.66 24.42
C GLY A 79 -1.65 -10.22 23.93
N VAL A 80 -1.13 -10.07 22.71
CA VAL A 80 -0.91 -8.77 22.05
C VAL A 80 -1.93 -8.59 20.93
N PRO A 81 -2.80 -7.58 20.98
CA PRO A 81 -3.77 -7.31 19.94
C PRO A 81 -3.12 -6.55 18.77
N PHE A 82 -3.38 -7.02 17.55
CA PHE A 82 -3.07 -6.34 16.30
C PHE A 82 -4.38 -5.95 15.61
N GLY A 83 -4.74 -4.67 15.72
CA GLY A 83 -5.96 -4.14 15.13
C GLY A 83 -5.77 -3.57 13.73
N GLY A 84 -6.88 -3.41 13.00
CA GLY A 84 -6.93 -2.68 11.73
C GLY A 84 -6.12 -3.32 10.61
N ILE A 85 -6.01 -4.65 10.60
CA ILE A 85 -5.35 -5.37 9.50
C ILE A 85 -6.38 -5.54 8.39
N VAL A 86 -6.09 -4.93 7.25
CA VAL A 86 -6.90 -5.04 6.03
C VAL A 86 -6.31 -6.18 5.21
N ALA A 87 -7.10 -7.23 4.99
CA ALA A 87 -6.67 -8.42 4.25
C ALA A 87 -7.86 -9.07 3.53
N ASP A 88 -7.57 -9.99 2.62
CA ASP A 88 -8.58 -10.72 1.87
C ASP A 88 -9.03 -11.98 2.64
N SER A 89 -8.18 -12.47 3.55
CA SER A 89 -8.45 -13.66 4.36
C SER A 89 -7.86 -13.61 5.77
N LYS A 90 -8.36 -14.48 6.65
CA LYS A 90 -7.80 -14.68 8.00
C LYS A 90 -6.34 -15.13 7.98
N SER A 91 -5.95 -15.93 6.99
CA SER A 91 -4.57 -16.42 6.85
C SER A 91 -3.61 -15.28 6.53
N GLU A 92 -4.00 -14.43 5.58
CA GLU A 92 -3.24 -13.25 5.19
C GLU A 92 -3.17 -12.23 6.32
N ALA A 93 -4.29 -12.02 7.05
CA ALA A 93 -4.29 -11.18 8.24
C ALA A 93 -3.29 -11.68 9.31
N ASN A 94 -3.23 -13.00 9.54
CA ASN A 94 -2.27 -13.61 10.45
C ASN A 94 -0.82 -13.46 9.97
N GLU A 95 -0.57 -13.54 8.66
CA GLU A 95 0.75 -13.34 8.08
C GLU A 95 1.23 -11.90 8.24
N GLU A 96 0.36 -10.94 7.98
CA GLU A 96 0.64 -9.52 8.17
C GLU A 96 0.86 -9.19 9.66
N ALA A 97 0.04 -9.76 10.56
CA ALA A 97 0.27 -9.64 12.00
C ALA A 97 1.64 -10.22 12.41
N ARG A 98 2.04 -11.36 11.84
CA ARG A 98 3.35 -11.96 12.10
C ARG A 98 4.49 -11.06 11.59
N ARG A 99 4.35 -10.47 10.41
CA ARG A 99 5.33 -9.52 9.86
C ARG A 99 5.51 -8.31 10.79
N ARG A 100 4.41 -7.73 11.27
CA ARG A 100 4.44 -6.63 12.25
C ARG A 100 5.04 -7.05 13.59
N ALA A 101 4.76 -8.26 14.06
CA ALA A 101 5.33 -8.79 15.29
C ALA A 101 6.86 -8.99 15.17
N SER A 102 7.36 -9.47 14.02
CA SER A 102 8.80 -9.54 13.75
C SER A 102 9.46 -8.16 13.76
N ALA A 103 8.84 -7.17 13.11
CA ALA A 103 9.39 -5.82 13.01
C ALA A 103 9.46 -5.08 14.35
N ASN A 104 8.57 -5.41 15.29
CA ASN A 104 8.53 -4.84 16.64
C ASN A 104 9.33 -5.67 17.67
N ASP A 105 10.19 -6.60 17.23
CA ASP A 105 10.98 -7.51 18.09
C ASP A 105 10.15 -8.36 19.09
N LEU A 106 8.84 -8.49 18.86
CA LEU A 106 7.95 -9.30 19.70
C LEU A 106 8.18 -10.81 19.50
N LEU A 107 8.88 -11.18 18.43
CA LEU A 107 9.22 -12.56 18.06
C LEU A 107 10.69 -12.92 18.34
N GLY A 108 11.38 -12.14 19.18
CA GLY A 108 12.81 -12.30 19.50
C GLY A 108 13.25 -13.70 19.98
N TRP A 109 14.56 -13.88 20.11
CA TRP A 109 15.31 -15.16 20.20
C TRP A 109 15.01 -16.10 21.40
N GLY A 110 13.91 -15.90 22.14
CA GLY A 110 13.58 -16.74 23.29
C GLY A 110 12.11 -16.77 23.71
N LYS A 111 11.20 -16.06 23.02
CA LYS A 111 9.78 -15.95 23.45
C LYS A 111 8.92 -17.19 23.16
N GLY A 112 9.55 -18.30 22.75
CA GLY A 112 8.86 -19.57 22.53
C GLY A 112 7.93 -19.57 21.31
N ARG A 113 6.99 -20.52 21.26
CA ARG A 113 6.02 -20.60 20.16
C ARG A 113 4.90 -19.59 20.39
N VAL A 114 4.52 -18.88 19.33
CA VAL A 114 3.38 -17.95 19.32
C VAL A 114 2.26 -18.47 18.43
N THR A 115 1.03 -18.11 18.77
CA THR A 115 -0.17 -18.41 17.98
C THR A 115 -0.87 -17.11 17.61
N PHE A 116 -1.27 -16.98 16.35
CA PHE A 116 -2.03 -15.84 15.84
C PHE A 116 -3.47 -16.27 15.56
N THR A 117 -4.44 -15.51 16.03
CA THR A 117 -5.87 -15.77 15.80
C THR A 117 -6.56 -14.55 15.24
N ALA A 118 -6.96 -14.61 13.97
CA ALA A 118 -7.69 -13.55 13.29
C ALA A 118 -9.20 -13.67 13.51
N THR A 119 -9.83 -12.55 13.88
CA THR A 119 -11.27 -12.35 14.00
C THR A 119 -11.71 -11.20 13.09
N GLU A 120 -12.75 -11.42 12.29
CA GLU A 120 -13.39 -10.36 11.48
C GLU A 120 -14.04 -9.33 12.40
N GLN A 121 -13.95 -8.05 12.05
CA GLN A 121 -14.70 -6.96 12.71
C GLN A 121 -16.10 -6.80 12.13
#